data_AF-A0AAX6MGH5-F1
#
_entry.id   AF-A0AAX6MGH5-F1
#
_cell.length_a   1.000
_cell.length_b   1.000
_cell.length_c   1.000
_cell.angle_alpha   90.00
_cell.angle_beta   90.00
_cell.angle_gamma   90.00
#
_symmetry.space_group_name_H-M   'P 1'
#
loop_
_entity.id
_entity.type
_entity.pdbx_description
1 polymer ?
#
loop_
_entity_poly.entity_id
_entity_poly.type
_entity_poly.pdbx_seq_one_letter_code
_entity_poly.pdbx_strand_id
1 'polypeptide(L)'
;MLKFTLTVLGFLAAQTAAQCTREDLIAATDSLLAAQTAGKPDAVAPLAETVAYLEAFKTANINTGILSHPLKIDFNRSLHDTTQCATYTEIVVTDRTHPYVIGTQMRFADGKIANISSLVTDQGDWLFNATGTLYWASREKWDPIPEDQRDTREVIQAAADAYADLFNDKSVQVPWGHPCARLEGGSYTGSGSENDRCDVGVPNGVKLSNRRYVIDETLGAVDVFIDFATVPDSHEFRVEKGKLRYVHTITVMATLEGEQIFSALDNLQELYCPVSLSRAVKSQLAHGKAHDDMPAQPVDSGYVSEDDTVVEHVDSEYDLDELRADIFERNFAIRWLTTLIASAEELPLSDEDQREQAVDKASFILASFTKLLDEDDEEESGITRDFSFELALPSNEDSSRSRESDISQKVSIDVRLNDAPQTTTDHTDVGLQSWGASIVFSELLCSSPRRFGFSQEALGSSPRIVELGAGTGLVSLVLDKAMPHLGVSDATLIATDYHPAVLENLQSNVRLSRANVKTTPLDWSTPILEAPLDISADVLVATDVIYAHEHAMWLRDCATRLLAPKGVFWLLMTIRPNGRFEAVINSVETAFGGSHPKAPDGRHLAILSMESIEKRRGIGRGDESGYKLFRIGWA
;
A
#
# COMPACT_ATOMS: atom_id res chain seq x y z
N MET A 1 -29.80 79.09 -29.57
CA MET A 1 -29.13 77.81 -29.28
C MET A 1 -30.13 76.90 -28.58
N LEU A 2 -30.74 76.00 -29.32
CA LEU A 2 -31.76 75.06 -28.86
C LEU A 2 -31.05 73.88 -28.16
N LYS A 3 -31.34 73.62 -26.89
CA LYS A 3 -30.95 72.38 -26.20
C LYS A 3 -32.12 71.40 -26.28
N PHE A 4 -31.93 70.33 -27.04
CA PHE A 4 -32.86 69.20 -27.09
C PHE A 4 -32.57 68.27 -25.90
N THR A 5 -33.59 68.04 -25.10
CA THR A 5 -33.63 66.99 -24.06
C THR A 5 -34.04 65.69 -24.74
N LEU A 6 -33.18 64.67 -24.71
CA LEU A 6 -33.50 63.34 -25.24
C LEU A 6 -33.80 62.41 -24.06
N THR A 7 -35.07 62.12 -23.84
CA THR A 7 -35.53 61.11 -22.88
C THR A 7 -35.57 59.76 -23.60
N VAL A 8 -34.68 58.84 -23.22
CA VAL A 8 -34.71 57.45 -23.72
C VAL A 8 -35.51 56.62 -22.72
N LEU A 9 -36.74 56.26 -23.08
CA LEU A 9 -37.47 55.16 -22.43
C LEU A 9 -36.89 53.84 -22.95
N GLY A 10 -36.09 53.17 -22.12
CA GLY A 10 -35.73 51.77 -22.33
C GLY A 10 -36.89 50.88 -21.87
N PHE A 11 -37.64 50.30 -22.81
CA PHE A 11 -38.47 49.13 -22.55
C PHE A 11 -37.52 47.95 -22.28
N LEU A 12 -37.28 47.62 -21.01
CA LEU A 12 -36.84 46.26 -20.68
C LEU A 12 -38.04 45.33 -20.94
N ALA A 13 -38.04 44.67 -22.08
CA ALA A 13 -38.81 43.45 -22.22
C ALA A 13 -38.16 42.40 -21.31
N ALA A 14 -38.69 42.24 -20.11
CA ALA A 14 -38.44 41.04 -19.32
C ALA A 14 -38.94 39.86 -20.16
N GLN A 15 -38.01 39.07 -20.70
CA GLN A 15 -38.37 37.75 -21.22
C GLN A 15 -38.84 36.97 -20.00
N THR A 16 -40.16 36.85 -19.86
CA THR A 16 -40.78 35.90 -18.96
C THR A 16 -40.43 34.52 -19.49
N ALA A 17 -39.30 33.96 -19.05
CA ALA A 17 -39.11 32.52 -19.12
C ALA A 17 -40.36 31.89 -18.51
N ALA A 18 -41.02 30.99 -19.23
CA ALA A 18 -42.21 30.32 -18.72
C ALA A 18 -41.84 29.69 -17.37
N GLN A 19 -42.42 30.22 -16.31
CA GLN A 19 -42.07 29.87 -14.94
C GLN A 19 -42.58 28.45 -14.70
N CYS A 20 -41.68 27.50 -14.42
CA CYS A 20 -42.09 26.13 -14.11
C CYS A 20 -42.84 26.15 -12.78
N THR A 21 -44.10 25.72 -12.78
CA THR A 21 -44.89 25.67 -11.55
C THR A 21 -44.44 24.47 -10.72
N ARG A 22 -44.64 24.54 -9.40
CA ARG A 22 -44.29 23.41 -8.52
C ARG A 22 -45.11 22.18 -8.89
N GLU A 23 -46.37 22.36 -9.27
CA GLU A 23 -47.26 21.32 -9.74
C GLU A 23 -46.73 20.60 -10.99
N ASP A 24 -46.19 21.35 -11.96
CA ASP A 24 -45.59 20.76 -13.18
C ASP A 24 -44.35 19.91 -12.84
N LEU A 25 -43.51 20.41 -11.93
CA LEU A 25 -42.31 19.70 -11.47
C LEU A 25 -42.66 18.43 -10.67
N ILE A 26 -43.70 18.47 -9.84
CA ILE A 26 -44.22 17.30 -9.13
C ILE A 26 -44.74 16.27 -10.13
N ALA A 27 -45.58 16.69 -11.10
CA ALA A 27 -46.14 15.79 -12.11
C ALA A 27 -45.05 15.11 -12.95
N ALA A 28 -43.99 15.83 -13.30
CA ALA A 28 -42.84 15.27 -13.99
C ALA A 28 -42.10 14.23 -13.13
N THR A 29 -41.91 14.51 -11.85
CA THR A 29 -41.26 13.59 -10.90
C THR A 29 -42.10 12.34 -10.66
N ASP A 30 -43.42 12.46 -10.56
CA ASP A 30 -44.33 11.32 -10.50
C ASP A 30 -44.20 10.43 -11.75
N SER A 31 -44.04 11.05 -12.94
CA SER A 31 -43.80 10.32 -14.19
C SER A 31 -42.45 9.59 -14.19
N LEU A 32 -41.40 10.21 -13.63
CA LEU A 32 -40.07 9.60 -13.48
C LEU A 32 -40.16 8.34 -12.60
N LEU A 33 -40.81 8.44 -11.44
CA LEU A 33 -40.97 7.32 -10.51
C LEU A 33 -41.82 6.19 -11.12
N ALA A 34 -42.89 6.53 -11.84
CA ALA A 34 -43.71 5.55 -12.56
C ALA A 34 -42.93 4.86 -13.68
N ALA A 35 -42.14 5.62 -14.45
CA ALA A 35 -41.27 5.12 -15.51
C ALA A 35 -40.21 4.15 -14.95
N GLN A 36 -39.49 4.55 -13.90
CA GLN A 36 -38.48 3.72 -13.23
C GLN A 36 -39.08 2.45 -12.64
N THR A 37 -40.27 2.54 -12.04
CA THR A 37 -40.98 1.36 -11.50
C THR A 37 -41.33 0.37 -12.61
N ALA A 38 -41.71 0.87 -13.78
CA ALA A 38 -42.10 0.05 -14.93
C ALA A 38 -40.93 -0.39 -15.83
N GLY A 39 -39.74 0.21 -15.69
CA GLY A 39 -38.64 0.05 -16.64
C GLY A 39 -38.97 0.63 -18.01
N LYS A 40 -39.69 1.77 -18.06
CA LYS A 40 -40.23 2.37 -19.28
C LYS A 40 -39.80 3.83 -19.42
N PRO A 41 -38.64 4.11 -20.04
CA PRO A 41 -38.11 5.46 -20.12
C PRO A 41 -38.97 6.40 -20.98
N ASP A 42 -39.74 5.87 -21.92
CA ASP A 42 -40.69 6.61 -22.77
C ASP A 42 -41.92 7.11 -21.99
N ALA A 43 -42.13 6.64 -20.76
CA ALA A 43 -43.20 7.11 -19.89
C ALA A 43 -42.84 8.40 -19.11
N VAL A 44 -41.58 8.83 -19.12
CA VAL A 44 -41.17 10.11 -18.51
C VAL A 44 -41.76 11.26 -19.33
N ALA A 45 -42.48 12.17 -18.68
CA ALA A 45 -43.18 13.25 -19.35
C ALA A 45 -43.16 14.56 -18.53
N PRO A 46 -43.16 15.74 -19.19
CA PRO A 46 -43.06 15.94 -20.63
C PRO A 46 -41.61 15.88 -21.12
N LEU A 47 -41.26 14.94 -22.02
CA LEU A 47 -39.91 14.83 -22.57
C LEU A 47 -39.70 15.73 -23.80
N ALA A 48 -38.52 16.34 -23.94
CA ALA A 48 -38.12 17.02 -25.17
C ALA A 48 -37.90 16.02 -26.31
N GLU A 49 -37.90 16.48 -27.57
CA GLU A 49 -37.63 15.62 -28.74
C GLU A 49 -36.21 15.04 -28.71
N THR A 50 -35.27 15.79 -28.15
CA THR A 50 -33.90 15.34 -27.86
C THR A 50 -33.62 15.61 -26.39
N VAL A 51 -33.42 14.53 -25.63
CA VAL A 51 -33.08 14.59 -24.21
C VAL A 51 -31.60 14.22 -24.03
N ALA A 52 -30.86 15.02 -23.27
CA ALA A 52 -29.55 14.63 -22.79
C ALA A 52 -29.73 13.67 -21.61
N TYR A 53 -29.35 12.41 -21.79
CA TYR A 53 -29.39 11.40 -20.74
C TYR A 53 -27.98 11.08 -20.26
N LEU A 54 -27.75 11.19 -18.95
CA LEU A 54 -26.47 10.92 -18.33
C LEU A 54 -26.62 9.94 -17.17
N GLU A 55 -25.63 9.06 -17.04
CA GLU A 55 -25.40 8.25 -15.85
C GLU A 55 -23.98 8.47 -15.37
N ALA A 56 -23.79 8.68 -14.06
CA ALA A 56 -22.47 8.96 -13.47
C ALA A 56 -21.72 10.11 -14.20
N PHE A 57 -22.46 11.16 -14.57
CA PHE A 57 -22.01 12.33 -15.37
C PHE A 57 -21.46 12.02 -16.77
N LYS A 58 -21.70 10.81 -17.29
CA LYS A 58 -21.34 10.42 -18.66
C LYS A 58 -22.58 10.27 -19.51
N THR A 59 -22.50 10.63 -20.79
CA THR A 59 -23.59 10.40 -21.75
C THR A 59 -23.92 8.91 -21.81
N ALA A 60 -25.20 8.57 -21.60
CA ALA A 60 -25.71 7.21 -21.61
C ALA A 60 -26.89 7.08 -22.57
N ASN A 61 -27.30 5.84 -22.86
CA ASN A 61 -28.48 5.57 -23.67
C ASN A 61 -29.68 5.30 -22.77
N ILE A 62 -30.70 6.17 -22.83
CA ILE A 62 -31.90 6.10 -22.00
C ILE A 62 -32.67 4.78 -22.14
N ASN A 63 -32.55 4.09 -23.29
CA ASN A 63 -33.23 2.82 -23.56
C ASN A 63 -32.49 1.60 -23.00
N THR A 64 -31.26 1.77 -22.50
CA THR A 64 -30.46 0.70 -21.89
C THR A 64 -29.96 1.05 -20.50
N GLY A 65 -30.14 2.30 -20.05
CA GLY A 65 -29.76 2.78 -18.73
C GLY A 65 -30.72 2.31 -17.62
N ILE A 66 -30.51 2.80 -16.40
CA ILE A 66 -31.24 2.42 -15.20
C ILE A 66 -32.75 2.61 -15.34
N LEU A 67 -33.21 3.63 -16.08
CA LEU A 67 -34.64 3.87 -16.33
C LEU A 67 -35.32 2.78 -17.16
N SER A 68 -34.55 1.98 -17.90
CA SER A 68 -35.05 0.85 -18.70
C SER A 68 -35.21 -0.44 -17.89
N HIS A 69 -34.73 -0.44 -16.63
CA HIS A 69 -34.82 -1.57 -15.72
C HIS A 69 -35.96 -1.35 -14.71
N PRO A 70 -36.92 -2.29 -14.59
CA PRO A 70 -38.00 -2.16 -13.62
C PRO A 70 -37.47 -2.30 -12.20
N LEU A 71 -37.66 -1.28 -11.36
CA LEU A 71 -37.22 -1.29 -9.97
C LEU A 71 -38.41 -1.21 -9.00
N LYS A 72 -38.38 -2.03 -7.96
CA LYS A 72 -39.32 -1.87 -6.84
C LYS A 72 -38.78 -0.80 -5.88
N ILE A 73 -39.26 0.43 -6.06
CA ILE A 73 -38.88 1.56 -5.21
C ILE A 73 -39.46 1.36 -3.79
N ASP A 74 -38.59 1.32 -2.78
CA ASP A 74 -39.00 1.18 -1.37
C ASP A 74 -39.07 2.54 -0.65
N PHE A 75 -38.31 3.53 -1.11
CA PHE A 75 -38.38 4.92 -0.63
C PHE A 75 -37.98 5.90 -1.73
N ASN A 76 -38.55 7.11 -1.69
CA ASN A 76 -38.07 8.24 -2.48
C ASN A 76 -38.33 9.58 -1.78
N ARG A 77 -37.54 10.59 -2.12
CA ARG A 77 -37.74 12.01 -1.75
C ARG A 77 -37.36 12.88 -2.93
N SER A 78 -38.09 13.98 -3.14
CA SER A 78 -37.85 14.88 -4.28
C SER A 78 -37.87 16.36 -3.92
N LEU A 79 -36.98 17.11 -4.57
CA LEU A 79 -36.85 18.57 -4.52
C LEU A 79 -37.34 19.19 -5.83
N HIS A 80 -38.01 20.33 -5.73
CA HIS A 80 -38.63 21.01 -6.88
C HIS A 80 -38.19 22.48 -6.94
N ASP A 81 -37.25 22.77 -7.83
CA ASP A 81 -36.67 24.10 -8.04
C ASP A 81 -37.44 24.87 -9.13
N THR A 82 -38.36 25.73 -8.70
CA THR A 82 -39.19 26.54 -9.59
C THR A 82 -38.42 27.71 -10.21
N THR A 83 -37.25 28.05 -9.68
CA THR A 83 -36.41 29.14 -10.21
C THR A 83 -35.54 28.66 -11.36
N GLN A 84 -34.89 27.50 -11.21
CA GLN A 84 -34.07 26.90 -12.26
C GLN A 84 -34.83 25.91 -13.14
N CYS A 85 -36.12 25.68 -12.89
CA CYS A 85 -36.91 24.70 -13.62
C CYS A 85 -36.23 23.32 -13.58
N ALA A 86 -35.99 22.81 -12.38
CA ALA A 86 -35.27 21.56 -12.16
C ALA A 86 -35.86 20.74 -11.02
N THR A 87 -35.62 19.44 -11.03
CA THR A 87 -35.95 18.54 -9.92
C THR A 87 -34.75 17.70 -9.53
N TYR A 88 -34.74 17.23 -8.29
CA TYR A 88 -33.85 16.19 -7.80
C TYR A 88 -34.70 15.12 -7.11
N THR A 89 -34.38 13.85 -7.30
CA THR A 89 -35.07 12.73 -6.64
C THR A 89 -34.05 11.71 -6.13
N GLU A 90 -34.05 11.47 -4.82
CA GLU A 90 -33.40 10.32 -4.18
C GLU A 90 -34.36 9.13 -4.26
N ILE A 91 -33.88 7.97 -4.71
CA ILE A 91 -34.61 6.70 -4.83
C ILE A 91 -33.82 5.63 -4.10
N VAL A 92 -34.47 4.85 -3.25
CA VAL A 92 -33.87 3.71 -2.55
C VAL A 92 -34.61 2.43 -2.91
N VAL A 93 -33.84 1.43 -3.35
CA VAL A 93 -34.29 0.10 -3.74
C VAL A 93 -33.55 -0.92 -2.89
N THR A 94 -34.28 -1.70 -2.10
CA THR A 94 -33.72 -2.70 -1.17
C THR A 94 -33.94 -4.14 -1.64
N ASP A 95 -34.14 -4.32 -2.95
CA ASP A 95 -34.19 -5.65 -3.56
C ASP A 95 -32.92 -6.43 -3.18
N ARG A 96 -33.11 -7.66 -2.69
CA ARG A 96 -31.99 -8.50 -2.24
C ARG A 96 -31.13 -9.03 -3.37
N THR A 97 -31.66 -9.03 -4.59
CA THR A 97 -30.94 -9.49 -5.78
C THR A 97 -29.99 -8.43 -6.30
N HIS A 98 -30.45 -7.18 -6.37
CA HIS A 98 -29.62 -6.04 -6.75
C HIS A 98 -30.19 -4.74 -6.15
N PRO A 99 -29.69 -4.29 -4.98
CA PRO A 99 -30.13 -3.06 -4.34
C PRO A 99 -29.52 -1.82 -5.02
N TYR A 100 -30.21 -0.68 -4.92
CA TYR A 100 -29.72 0.60 -5.46
C TYR A 100 -30.03 1.78 -4.52
N VAL A 101 -29.18 2.81 -4.57
CA VAL A 101 -29.50 4.17 -4.13
C VAL A 101 -29.20 5.09 -5.32
N ILE A 102 -30.20 5.85 -5.77
CA ILE A 102 -30.12 6.61 -7.02
C ILE A 102 -30.49 8.07 -6.73
N GLY A 103 -29.63 9.00 -7.14
CA GLY A 103 -29.95 10.43 -7.19
C GLY A 103 -30.19 10.84 -8.64
N THR A 104 -31.33 11.44 -8.97
CA THR A 104 -31.65 11.88 -10.34
C THR A 104 -32.00 13.35 -10.39
N GLN A 105 -31.27 14.15 -11.16
CA GLN A 105 -31.67 15.50 -11.52
C GLN A 105 -32.38 15.53 -12.89
N MET A 106 -33.50 16.23 -12.99
CA MET A 106 -34.12 16.60 -14.27
C MET A 106 -34.06 18.11 -14.47
N ARG A 107 -33.75 18.57 -15.68
CA ARG A 107 -33.74 20.00 -16.04
C ARG A 107 -34.61 20.27 -17.26
N PHE A 108 -35.37 21.35 -17.21
CA PHE A 108 -36.35 21.68 -18.23
C PHE A 108 -35.84 22.80 -19.15
N ALA A 109 -36.21 22.72 -20.41
CA ALA A 109 -36.11 23.80 -21.38
C ALA A 109 -37.45 23.88 -22.13
N ASP A 110 -37.99 25.09 -22.31
CA ASP A 110 -39.26 25.33 -23.00
C ASP A 110 -40.43 24.48 -22.47
N GLY A 111 -40.50 24.28 -21.15
CA GLY A 111 -41.55 23.50 -20.48
C GLY A 111 -41.46 21.98 -20.68
N LYS A 112 -40.35 21.47 -21.22
CA LYS A 112 -40.08 20.04 -21.41
C LYS A 112 -38.77 19.63 -20.74
N ILE A 113 -38.67 18.39 -20.30
CA ILE A 113 -37.46 17.78 -19.74
C ILE A 113 -36.44 17.64 -20.87
N ALA A 114 -35.37 18.44 -20.79
CA ALA A 114 -34.29 18.48 -21.78
C ALA A 114 -33.04 17.72 -21.30
N ASN A 115 -32.90 17.51 -19.99
CA ASN A 115 -31.80 16.75 -19.41
C ASN A 115 -32.32 15.87 -18.26
N ILE A 116 -31.84 14.63 -18.23
CA ILE A 116 -32.00 13.68 -17.12
C ILE A 116 -30.60 13.15 -16.80
N SER A 117 -30.13 13.36 -15.57
CA SER A 117 -28.84 12.88 -15.10
C SER A 117 -29.03 12.08 -13.83
N SER A 118 -28.57 10.84 -13.82
CA SER A 118 -28.68 9.94 -12.68
C SER A 118 -27.31 9.54 -12.14
N LEU A 119 -27.13 9.58 -10.83
CA LEU A 119 -26.07 8.87 -10.13
C LEU A 119 -26.69 7.59 -9.60
N VAL A 120 -26.21 6.45 -10.09
CA VAL A 120 -26.71 5.11 -9.76
C VAL A 120 -25.64 4.46 -8.91
N THR A 121 -25.95 4.15 -7.65
CA THR A 121 -25.04 3.43 -6.77
C THR A 121 -25.58 2.05 -6.40
N ASP A 122 -24.69 1.07 -6.32
CA ASP A 122 -24.93 -0.30 -5.92
C ASP A 122 -23.71 -0.92 -5.19
N GLN A 123 -23.63 -2.26 -5.14
CA GLN A 123 -22.57 -2.97 -4.42
C GLN A 123 -21.18 -2.64 -4.99
N GLY A 124 -20.33 -2.04 -4.15
CA GLY A 124 -18.97 -1.62 -4.52
C GLY A 124 -18.79 -0.09 -4.43
N ASP A 125 -19.89 0.65 -4.40
CA ASP A 125 -19.88 2.09 -4.17
C ASP A 125 -19.61 2.47 -2.71
N TRP A 126 -19.25 3.74 -2.52
CA TRP A 126 -18.76 4.26 -1.24
C TRP A 126 -19.75 4.02 -0.11
N LEU A 127 -19.30 3.23 0.88
CA LEU A 127 -20.07 2.81 2.06
C LEU A 127 -21.44 2.17 1.76
N PHE A 128 -21.68 1.72 0.52
CA PHE A 128 -23.02 1.40 0.02
C PHE A 128 -23.77 0.36 0.86
N ASN A 129 -24.97 0.73 1.31
CA ASN A 129 -25.92 -0.09 2.05
C ASN A 129 -27.33 0.49 1.92
N ALA A 130 -28.07 0.06 0.88
CA ALA A 130 -29.43 0.53 0.63
C ALA A 130 -30.40 0.30 1.82
N THR A 131 -30.24 -0.79 2.59
CA THR A 131 -31.10 -1.04 3.76
C THR A 131 -30.81 -0.06 4.91
N GLY A 132 -29.55 0.31 5.09
CA GLY A 132 -29.13 1.37 6.02
C GLY A 132 -29.65 2.74 5.58
N THR A 133 -29.53 3.07 4.30
CA THR A 133 -30.08 4.30 3.72
C THR A 133 -31.59 4.38 3.95
N LEU A 134 -32.34 3.33 3.59
CA LEU A 134 -33.78 3.26 3.85
C LEU A 134 -34.12 3.44 5.33
N TYR A 135 -33.37 2.78 6.21
CA TYR A 135 -33.59 2.85 7.65
C TYR A 135 -33.50 4.30 8.16
N TRP A 136 -32.46 5.03 7.80
CA TRP A 136 -32.29 6.40 8.29
C TRP A 136 -33.17 7.41 7.56
N ALA A 137 -33.18 7.38 6.23
CA ALA A 137 -33.96 8.33 5.42
C ALA A 137 -35.47 8.31 5.77
N SER A 138 -36.04 7.14 6.05
CA SER A 138 -37.46 6.99 6.43
C SER A 138 -37.81 7.54 7.82
N ARG A 139 -36.82 7.88 8.66
CA ARG A 139 -37.00 8.41 10.02
C ARG A 139 -36.75 9.90 10.13
N GLU A 140 -36.17 10.51 9.10
CA GLU A 140 -35.90 11.92 9.07
C GLU A 140 -37.14 12.75 8.74
N LYS A 141 -37.15 13.99 9.22
CA LYS A 141 -38.27 14.90 9.01
C LYS A 141 -37.97 15.91 7.91
N TRP A 142 -38.57 15.70 6.75
CA TRP A 142 -38.42 16.54 5.55
C TRP A 142 -39.74 17.24 5.16
N ASP A 143 -40.58 17.58 6.14
CA ASP A 143 -41.83 18.28 5.90
C ASP A 143 -41.60 19.71 5.35
N PRO A 144 -42.54 20.26 4.56
CA PRO A 144 -42.49 21.66 4.15
C PRO A 144 -42.34 22.62 5.34
N ILE A 145 -41.40 23.56 5.24
CA ILE A 145 -41.26 24.63 6.22
C ILE A 145 -42.43 25.63 6.05
N PRO A 146 -43.05 26.11 7.16
CA PRO A 146 -43.96 27.25 7.13
C PRO A 146 -43.36 28.46 6.39
N GLU A 147 -44.16 29.14 5.57
CA GLU A 147 -43.66 30.20 4.67
C GLU A 147 -42.89 31.31 5.39
N ASP A 148 -43.30 31.67 6.60
CA ASP A 148 -42.67 32.68 7.46
C ASP A 148 -41.35 32.23 8.11
N GLN A 149 -41.00 30.95 7.99
CA GLN A 149 -39.79 30.34 8.55
C GLN A 149 -38.83 29.81 7.47
N ARG A 150 -39.19 29.92 6.19
CA ARG A 150 -38.36 29.46 5.07
C ARG A 150 -37.12 30.33 4.95
N ASP A 151 -35.96 29.68 4.89
CA ASP A 151 -34.73 30.35 4.50
C ASP A 151 -34.79 30.75 3.02
N THR A 152 -34.15 31.87 2.69
CA THR A 152 -34.01 32.31 1.30
C THR A 152 -33.12 31.35 0.51
N ARG A 153 -33.33 31.28 -0.80
CA ARG A 153 -32.49 30.49 -1.72
C ARG A 153 -30.99 30.70 -1.50
N GLU A 154 -30.57 31.94 -1.30
CA GLU A 154 -29.18 32.33 -1.09
C GLU A 154 -28.61 31.75 0.19
N VAL A 155 -29.41 31.65 1.25
CA VAL A 155 -29.01 31.08 2.55
C VAL A 155 -28.87 29.56 2.43
N ILE A 156 -29.81 28.91 1.73
CA ILE A 156 -29.76 27.47 1.49
C ILE A 156 -28.53 27.12 0.67
N GLN A 157 -28.28 27.84 -0.44
CA GLN A 157 -27.11 27.63 -1.27
C GLN A 157 -25.80 27.90 -0.52
N ALA A 158 -25.73 29.00 0.25
CA ALA A 158 -24.53 29.35 1.01
C ALA A 158 -24.18 28.29 2.07
N ALA A 159 -25.17 27.60 2.65
CA ALA A 159 -24.90 26.50 3.57
C ALA A 159 -24.28 25.29 2.87
N ALA A 160 -24.77 24.93 1.68
CA ALA A 160 -24.19 23.86 0.86
C ALA A 160 -22.80 24.23 0.33
N ASP A 161 -22.60 25.49 -0.09
CA ASP A 161 -21.30 26.00 -0.52
C ASP A 161 -20.27 25.96 0.60
N ALA A 162 -20.62 26.45 1.79
CA ALA A 162 -19.74 26.39 2.95
C ALA A 162 -19.36 24.94 3.30
N TYR A 163 -20.32 24.00 3.25
CA TYR A 163 -20.04 22.58 3.47
C TYR A 163 -19.05 22.03 2.42
N ALA A 164 -19.28 22.33 1.13
CA ALA A 164 -18.43 21.84 0.06
C ALA A 164 -17.03 22.48 0.08
N ASP A 165 -16.93 23.76 0.42
CA ASP A 165 -15.66 24.49 0.54
C ASP A 165 -14.83 23.99 1.74
N LEU A 166 -15.48 23.51 2.80
CA LEU A 166 -14.81 22.91 3.97
C LEU A 166 -13.93 21.70 3.61
N PHE A 167 -14.22 21.00 2.52
CA PHE A 167 -13.39 19.88 2.07
C PHE A 167 -12.01 20.33 1.62
N ASN A 168 -11.88 21.53 1.07
CA ASN A 168 -10.62 22.08 0.58
C ASN A 168 -9.97 23.07 1.58
N ASP A 169 -10.78 23.77 2.37
CA ASP A 169 -10.31 24.78 3.33
C ASP A 169 -11.01 24.64 4.69
N LYS A 170 -10.27 24.14 5.69
CA LYS A 170 -10.78 23.96 7.07
C LYS A 170 -11.05 25.26 7.82
N SER A 171 -10.65 26.41 7.30
CA SER A 171 -10.98 27.71 7.90
C SER A 171 -12.43 28.13 7.63
N VAL A 172 -13.08 27.52 6.62
CA VAL A 172 -14.46 27.81 6.23
C VAL A 172 -15.42 27.53 7.39
N GLN A 173 -16.26 28.53 7.70
CA GLN A 173 -17.26 28.43 8.76
C GLN A 173 -18.56 27.86 8.22
N VAL A 174 -18.76 26.56 8.41
CA VAL A 174 -20.00 25.89 8.03
C VAL A 174 -21.09 26.18 9.05
N PRO A 175 -22.32 26.50 8.62
CA PRO A 175 -23.43 26.75 9.53
C PRO A 175 -24.02 25.44 10.06
N TRP A 176 -23.28 24.73 10.90
CA TRP A 176 -23.74 23.49 11.54
C TRP A 176 -24.97 23.72 12.44
N GLY A 177 -25.98 22.86 12.31
CA GLY A 177 -27.09 22.77 13.24
C GLY A 177 -26.80 21.79 14.37
N HIS A 178 -27.51 21.95 15.49
CA HIS A 178 -27.56 20.97 16.56
C HIS A 178 -29.05 20.76 16.92
N PRO A 179 -29.61 19.58 16.60
CA PRO A 179 -28.95 18.40 16.07
C PRO A 179 -28.70 18.48 14.55
N CYS A 180 -27.67 17.79 14.04
CA CYS A 180 -27.54 17.51 12.60
C CYS A 180 -26.94 16.12 12.34
N ALA A 181 -27.23 15.52 11.18
CA ALA A 181 -26.72 14.19 10.84
C ALA A 181 -26.37 14.07 9.35
N ARG A 182 -25.38 13.22 9.06
CA ARG A 182 -24.98 12.85 7.70
C ARG A 182 -25.29 11.37 7.45
N LEU A 183 -25.96 11.08 6.34
CA LEU A 183 -26.24 9.77 5.79
C LEU A 183 -25.37 9.55 4.54
N GLU A 184 -24.40 8.66 4.65
CA GLU A 184 -23.34 8.46 3.66
C GLU A 184 -23.22 6.97 3.36
N GLY A 185 -23.68 6.56 2.17
CA GLY A 185 -23.77 5.15 1.78
C GLY A 185 -24.69 4.29 2.67
N GLY A 186 -25.44 4.88 3.61
CA GLY A 186 -26.22 4.14 4.61
C GLY A 186 -25.59 4.10 6.00
N SER A 187 -24.36 4.60 6.14
CA SER A 187 -23.77 4.98 7.43
C SER A 187 -24.36 6.31 7.90
N TYR A 188 -24.61 6.46 9.20
CA TYR A 188 -25.27 7.64 9.76
C TYR A 188 -24.48 8.21 10.95
N THR A 189 -24.20 9.51 10.94
CA THR A 189 -23.44 10.16 12.03
C THR A 189 -24.29 10.48 13.25
N GLY A 190 -25.62 10.43 13.11
CA GLY A 190 -26.58 10.67 14.18
C GLY A 190 -27.04 9.42 14.91
N SER A 191 -27.66 9.61 16.06
CA SER A 191 -28.32 8.56 16.85
C SER A 191 -29.82 8.86 17.05
N GLY A 192 -30.31 10.00 16.54
CA GLY A 192 -31.59 10.60 16.88
C GLY A 192 -31.54 11.47 18.13
N SER A 193 -30.34 11.82 18.61
CA SER A 193 -30.11 12.64 19.81
C SER A 193 -30.14 14.14 19.49
N GLU A 194 -30.48 14.96 20.48
CA GLU A 194 -30.40 16.43 20.36
C GLU A 194 -28.98 16.96 20.16
N ASN A 195 -27.97 16.15 20.52
CA ASN A 195 -26.56 16.47 20.38
C ASN A 195 -25.91 15.86 19.12
N ASP A 196 -26.70 15.30 18.21
CA ASP A 196 -26.17 14.75 16.96
C ASP A 196 -25.40 15.82 16.17
N ARG A 197 -24.32 15.39 15.51
CA ARG A 197 -23.48 16.26 14.68
C ARG A 197 -23.17 15.60 13.33
N CYS A 198 -22.90 16.45 12.35
CA CYS A 198 -22.61 16.12 10.97
C CYS A 198 -21.26 16.70 10.49
N ASP A 199 -20.51 17.32 11.42
CA ASP A 199 -19.17 17.88 11.22
C ASP A 199 -18.05 16.83 11.38
N VAL A 200 -18.42 15.59 11.72
CA VAL A 200 -17.47 14.50 12.00
C VAL A 200 -16.92 13.91 10.71
N GLY A 201 -15.61 13.70 10.66
CA GLY A 201 -14.98 12.90 9.60
C GLY A 201 -14.88 13.57 8.22
N VAL A 202 -15.05 14.90 8.12
CA VAL A 202 -14.91 15.62 6.85
C VAL A 202 -13.41 15.69 6.46
N PRO A 203 -12.98 15.12 5.31
CA PRO A 203 -11.59 15.19 4.83
C PRO A 203 -11.08 16.62 4.59
N ASN A 204 -9.76 16.82 4.62
CA ASN A 204 -9.11 18.08 4.23
C ASN A 204 -8.59 17.98 2.78
N GLY A 205 -8.13 19.07 2.15
CA GLY A 205 -7.41 19.04 0.87
C GLY A 205 -8.18 18.53 -0.36
N VAL A 206 -9.49 18.27 -0.28
CA VAL A 206 -10.28 17.76 -1.40
C VAL A 206 -11.09 18.88 -2.03
N LYS A 207 -10.82 19.18 -3.31
CA LYS A 207 -11.61 20.17 -4.05
C LYS A 207 -12.89 19.57 -4.60
N LEU A 208 -14.04 20.04 -4.10
CA LEU A 208 -15.35 19.69 -4.66
C LEU A 208 -15.79 20.74 -5.70
N SER A 209 -15.84 20.33 -6.97
CA SER A 209 -16.00 21.22 -8.13
C SER A 209 -17.21 20.89 -9.00
N ASN A 210 -17.47 21.67 -10.06
CA ASN A 210 -18.57 21.44 -11.01
C ASN A 210 -19.97 21.27 -10.38
N ARG A 211 -20.25 22.14 -9.40
CA ARG A 211 -21.49 22.16 -8.61
C ARG A 211 -22.71 22.50 -9.47
N ARG A 212 -23.72 21.63 -9.44
CA ARG A 212 -24.99 21.75 -10.17
C ARG A 212 -26.14 21.62 -9.18
N TYR A 213 -26.76 22.76 -8.88
CA TYR A 213 -27.73 22.88 -7.79
C TYR A 213 -29.17 22.60 -8.25
N VAL A 214 -29.95 22.00 -7.36
CA VAL A 214 -31.42 22.01 -7.37
C VAL A 214 -31.86 22.44 -5.97
N ILE A 215 -32.49 23.61 -5.85
CA ILE A 215 -32.87 24.20 -4.56
C ILE A 215 -34.38 24.27 -4.44
N ASP A 216 -34.93 23.74 -3.35
CA ASP A 216 -36.35 23.79 -2.99
C ASP A 216 -36.53 24.58 -1.69
N GLU A 217 -36.93 25.86 -1.80
CA GLU A 217 -37.14 26.73 -0.65
C GLU A 217 -38.33 26.28 0.22
N THR A 218 -39.28 25.55 -0.35
CA THR A 218 -40.44 25.02 0.41
C THR A 218 -40.00 23.94 1.38
N LEU A 219 -39.08 23.08 0.95
CA LEU A 219 -38.46 22.05 1.78
C LEU A 219 -37.18 22.54 2.46
N GLY A 220 -36.80 23.82 2.30
CA GLY A 220 -35.52 24.36 2.75
C GLY A 220 -34.34 23.42 2.44
N ALA A 221 -34.25 22.95 1.21
CA ALA A 221 -33.33 21.87 0.84
C ALA A 221 -32.61 22.18 -0.47
N VAL A 222 -31.44 21.58 -0.64
CA VAL A 222 -30.63 21.70 -1.86
C VAL A 222 -29.91 20.41 -2.14
N ASP A 223 -30.02 19.92 -3.37
CA ASP A 223 -29.11 18.91 -3.90
C ASP A 223 -28.03 19.58 -4.75
N VAL A 224 -26.82 19.05 -4.66
CA VAL A 224 -25.66 19.47 -5.46
C VAL A 224 -25.03 18.23 -6.08
N PHE A 225 -25.24 18.06 -7.39
CA PHE A 225 -24.37 17.20 -8.19
C PHE A 225 -23.00 17.86 -8.30
N ILE A 226 -21.96 17.14 -7.89
CA ILE A 226 -20.62 17.68 -7.66
C ILE A 226 -19.57 16.66 -8.08
N ASP A 227 -18.43 17.15 -8.54
CA ASP A 227 -17.27 16.30 -8.77
C ASP A 227 -16.47 16.24 -7.47
N PHE A 228 -16.48 15.08 -6.82
CA PHE A 228 -15.69 14.80 -5.63
C PHE A 228 -14.30 14.36 -6.07
N ALA A 229 -13.36 15.30 -6.14
CA ALA A 229 -12.12 15.10 -6.88
C ALA A 229 -12.39 14.61 -8.32
N THR A 230 -12.21 13.33 -8.60
CA THR A 230 -12.42 12.71 -9.92
C THR A 230 -13.68 11.82 -10.00
N VAL A 231 -14.43 11.66 -8.91
CA VAL A 231 -15.60 10.77 -8.87
C VAL A 231 -16.94 11.52 -8.91
N PRO A 232 -17.96 11.03 -9.63
CA PRO A 232 -19.30 11.60 -9.63
C PRO A 232 -19.97 11.47 -8.27
N ASP A 233 -20.53 12.57 -7.76
CA ASP A 233 -21.08 12.60 -6.41
C ASP A 233 -22.30 13.53 -6.28
N SER A 234 -23.16 13.24 -5.30
CA SER A 234 -24.32 14.05 -4.89
C SER A 234 -24.17 14.42 -3.43
N HIS A 235 -24.47 15.67 -3.11
CA HIS A 235 -24.70 16.11 -1.74
C HIS A 235 -26.07 16.80 -1.62
N GLU A 236 -27.01 16.18 -0.91
CA GLU A 236 -28.31 16.75 -0.60
C GLU A 236 -28.33 17.25 0.86
N PHE A 237 -28.77 18.49 1.06
CA PHE A 237 -28.79 19.16 2.34
C PHE A 237 -30.20 19.60 2.72
N ARG A 238 -30.54 19.41 3.99
CA ARG A 238 -31.65 20.11 4.65
C ARG A 238 -31.11 21.28 5.44
N VAL A 239 -31.68 22.47 5.23
CA VAL A 239 -31.35 23.72 5.91
C VAL A 239 -32.55 24.23 6.68
N GLU A 240 -32.36 24.50 7.97
CA GLU A 240 -33.40 25.06 8.84
C GLU A 240 -32.83 26.24 9.64
N LYS A 241 -33.43 27.42 9.49
CA LYS A 241 -33.00 28.65 10.16
C LYS A 241 -31.53 28.97 9.86
N GLY A 242 -31.15 28.76 8.61
CA GLY A 242 -29.80 28.97 8.08
C GLY A 242 -28.77 27.97 8.60
N LYS A 243 -29.19 26.83 9.19
CA LYS A 243 -28.29 25.80 9.72
C LYS A 243 -28.52 24.44 9.06
N LEU A 244 -27.45 23.68 8.85
CA LEU A 244 -27.51 22.31 8.33
C LEU A 244 -28.21 21.38 9.33
N ARG A 245 -29.21 20.63 8.84
CA ARG A 245 -29.98 19.66 9.62
C ARG A 245 -29.70 18.22 9.19
N TYR A 246 -29.73 17.95 7.89
CA TYR A 246 -29.45 16.65 7.30
C TYR A 246 -28.52 16.82 6.11
N VAL A 247 -27.65 15.82 5.90
CA VAL A 247 -26.76 15.71 4.75
C VAL A 247 -26.91 14.29 4.21
N HIS A 248 -27.25 14.13 2.95
CA HIS A 248 -27.24 12.84 2.25
C HIS A 248 -26.17 12.88 1.18
N THR A 249 -25.44 11.78 1.01
CA THR A 249 -24.46 11.67 -0.07
C THR A 249 -24.68 10.42 -0.91
N ILE A 250 -24.42 10.55 -2.22
CA ILE A 250 -24.46 9.46 -3.20
C ILE A 250 -23.19 9.57 -4.04
N THR A 251 -22.18 8.77 -3.68
CA THR A 251 -20.87 8.79 -4.35
C THR A 251 -20.73 7.56 -5.23
N VAL A 252 -20.65 7.77 -6.54
CA VAL A 252 -20.43 6.69 -7.51
C VAL A 252 -18.92 6.42 -7.57
N MET A 253 -18.53 5.25 -7.08
CA MET A 253 -17.19 4.74 -7.26
C MET A 253 -17.13 4.09 -8.64
N ALA A 254 -16.29 4.64 -9.51
CA ALA A 254 -15.89 3.86 -10.66
C ALA A 254 -15.12 2.64 -10.15
N THR A 255 -15.53 1.44 -10.58
CA THR A 255 -14.66 0.27 -10.55
C THR A 255 -13.41 0.67 -11.32
N LEU A 256 -12.28 0.87 -10.62
CA LEU A 256 -11.03 1.18 -11.29
C LEU A 256 -10.69 -0.01 -12.18
N GLU A 257 -10.54 0.22 -13.49
CA GLU A 257 -10.01 -0.83 -14.35
C GLU A 257 -8.57 -1.13 -13.94
N GLY A 258 -8.10 -2.37 -14.17
CA GLY A 258 -6.75 -2.76 -13.76
C GLY A 258 -5.66 -1.80 -14.23
N GLU A 259 -5.77 -1.29 -15.46
CA GLU A 259 -4.86 -0.27 -16.00
C GLU A 259 -4.85 1.02 -15.18
N GLN A 260 -6.00 1.45 -14.65
CA GLN A 260 -6.11 2.67 -13.85
C GLN A 260 -5.52 2.48 -12.45
N ILE A 261 -5.68 1.28 -11.87
CA ILE A 261 -5.02 0.91 -10.61
C ILE A 261 -3.50 0.96 -10.79
N PHE A 262 -2.99 0.35 -11.85
CA PHE A 262 -1.56 0.34 -12.13
C PHE A 262 -1.02 1.72 -12.48
N SER A 263 -1.75 2.54 -13.25
CA SER A 263 -1.36 3.92 -13.53
C SER A 263 -1.33 4.79 -12.27
N ALA A 264 -2.28 4.62 -11.34
CA ALA A 264 -2.25 5.32 -10.06
C ALA A 264 -1.04 4.89 -9.21
N LEU A 265 -0.71 3.60 -9.18
CA LEU A 265 0.48 3.09 -8.51
C LEU A 265 1.76 3.62 -9.17
N ASP A 266 1.84 3.68 -10.49
CA ASP A 266 2.99 4.22 -11.22
C ASP A 266 3.19 5.71 -10.94
N ASN A 267 2.12 6.50 -10.93
CA ASN A 267 2.19 7.93 -10.60
C ASN A 267 2.64 8.16 -9.14
N LEU A 268 2.11 7.37 -8.19
CA LEU A 268 2.54 7.43 -6.79
C LEU A 268 4.00 7.00 -6.63
N GLN A 269 4.44 6.00 -7.39
CA GLN A 269 5.83 5.57 -7.42
C GLN A 269 6.75 6.66 -7.99
N GLU A 270 6.37 7.32 -9.09
CA GLU A 270 7.14 8.42 -9.66
C GLU A 270 7.23 9.62 -8.70
N LEU A 271 6.12 9.92 -8.02
CA LEU A 271 6.03 11.03 -7.08
C LEU A 271 6.82 10.77 -5.79
N TYR A 272 6.66 9.60 -5.17
CA TYR A 272 7.19 9.30 -3.83
C TYR A 272 8.38 8.33 -3.79
N CYS A 273 8.82 7.80 -4.93
CA CYS A 273 10.01 6.96 -5.04
C CYS A 273 11.01 7.52 -6.09
N PRO A 274 11.45 8.79 -6.00
CA PRO A 274 12.35 9.36 -7.00
C PRO A 274 13.68 8.60 -7.06
N VAL A 275 14.20 8.41 -8.27
CA VAL A 275 15.51 7.81 -8.52
C VAL A 275 16.58 8.67 -7.85
N SER A 276 17.31 8.11 -6.88
CA SER A 276 18.43 8.82 -6.27
C SER A 276 19.56 9.00 -7.29
N LEU A 277 19.63 10.18 -7.88
CA LEU A 277 20.84 10.63 -8.57
C LEU A 277 21.97 10.65 -7.53
N SER A 278 22.94 9.77 -7.71
CA SER A 278 24.08 9.62 -6.80
C SER A 278 24.72 10.99 -6.49
N ARG A 279 25.17 11.16 -5.23
CA ARG A 279 25.86 12.38 -4.78
C ARG A 279 27.09 12.70 -5.65
N ALA A 280 27.67 11.70 -6.33
CA ALA A 280 28.72 11.89 -7.33
C ALA A 280 28.25 12.75 -8.52
N VAL A 281 27.05 12.49 -9.04
CA VAL A 281 26.46 13.25 -10.17
C VAL A 281 25.97 14.63 -9.72
N LYS A 282 25.35 14.75 -8.54
CA LYS A 282 25.00 16.06 -7.95
C LYS A 282 26.24 16.91 -7.65
N SER A 283 27.35 16.30 -7.21
CA SER A 283 28.61 17.02 -7.00
C SER A 283 29.25 17.45 -8.32
N GLN A 284 29.15 16.66 -9.38
CA GLN A 284 29.64 17.04 -10.72
C GLN A 284 28.83 18.20 -11.32
N LEU A 285 27.52 18.23 -11.08
CA LEU A 285 26.64 19.33 -11.49
C LEU A 285 26.86 20.61 -10.65
N ALA A 286 27.19 20.48 -9.36
CA ALA A 286 27.49 21.60 -8.47
C ALA A 286 28.92 22.16 -8.65
N HIS A 287 29.91 21.31 -8.92
CA HIS A 287 31.31 21.74 -9.17
C HIS A 287 31.50 22.37 -10.55
N GLY A 288 30.55 22.23 -11.48
CA GLY A 288 30.54 22.96 -12.74
C GLY A 288 30.18 24.46 -12.61
N LYS A 289 29.75 24.94 -11.44
CA LYS A 289 29.32 26.34 -11.21
C LYS A 289 30.26 27.16 -10.33
N ALA A 290 31.42 26.63 -9.92
CA ALA A 290 32.35 27.32 -9.03
C ALA A 290 33.80 27.26 -9.55
N HIS A 291 34.04 27.71 -10.78
CA HIS A 291 35.36 28.15 -11.23
C HIS A 291 35.21 28.96 -12.52
N ASP A 292 34.87 30.24 -12.39
CA ASP A 292 35.29 31.22 -13.39
C ASP A 292 35.36 32.61 -12.74
N ASP A 293 36.54 32.89 -12.17
CA ASP A 293 36.97 34.24 -11.87
C ASP A 293 38.47 34.36 -12.27
N MET A 294 38.70 35.18 -13.29
CA MET A 294 39.97 35.71 -13.82
C MET A 294 40.78 34.92 -14.88
N PRO A 295 41.48 35.64 -15.80
CA PRO A 295 41.20 35.56 -17.23
C PRO A 295 42.34 34.97 -18.06
N ALA A 296 41.97 34.30 -19.15
CA ALA A 296 42.88 34.04 -20.28
C ALA A 296 42.18 34.39 -21.60
N GLN A 297 42.76 35.34 -22.35
CA GLN A 297 42.38 35.61 -23.73
C GLN A 297 42.94 34.53 -24.70
N PRO A 298 42.64 34.57 -26.01
CA PRO A 298 41.55 33.83 -26.62
C PRO A 298 42.09 32.75 -27.58
N VAL A 299 41.36 31.65 -27.75
CA VAL A 299 41.54 30.82 -28.95
C VAL A 299 40.23 30.86 -29.72
N ASP A 300 40.29 31.67 -30.76
CA ASP A 300 39.31 31.87 -31.82
C ASP A 300 39.04 30.56 -32.57
N SER A 301 37.81 30.05 -32.46
CA SER A 301 37.16 29.34 -33.54
C SER A 301 35.74 29.85 -33.65
N GLY A 302 35.62 31.08 -34.16
CA GLY A 302 34.35 31.66 -34.50
C GLY A 302 33.53 30.76 -35.41
N TYR A 303 32.29 30.49 -35.00
CA TYR A 303 31.12 30.51 -35.88
C TYR A 303 29.94 31.00 -35.05
N VAL A 304 29.64 32.28 -35.23
CA VAL A 304 28.39 32.92 -34.84
C VAL A 304 27.37 32.58 -35.93
N SER A 305 26.25 32.00 -35.52
CA SER A 305 24.96 32.27 -36.15
C SER A 305 23.95 32.45 -35.02
N GLU A 306 23.66 33.71 -34.72
CA GLU A 306 22.44 34.13 -34.03
C GLU A 306 21.24 33.76 -34.91
N ASP A 307 20.22 33.15 -34.30
CA ASP A 307 18.85 33.57 -34.55
C ASP A 307 18.03 33.33 -33.27
N ASP A 308 17.44 34.42 -32.79
CA ASP A 308 16.66 34.51 -31.55
C ASP A 308 15.34 33.74 -31.68
N THR A 309 15.13 32.75 -30.80
CA THR A 309 13.81 32.47 -30.24
C THR A 309 13.97 32.13 -28.76
N VAL A 310 13.69 33.12 -27.92
CA VAL A 310 13.51 32.92 -26.48
C VAL A 310 12.22 32.13 -26.31
N VAL A 311 12.33 30.81 -26.29
CA VAL A 311 11.34 29.96 -25.64
C VAL A 311 11.67 30.03 -24.16
N GLU A 312 10.83 30.70 -23.38
CA GLU A 312 10.83 30.53 -21.93
C GLU A 312 10.55 29.04 -21.67
N HIS A 313 11.61 28.27 -21.43
CA HIS A 313 11.50 27.00 -20.74
C HIS A 313 11.05 27.32 -19.32
N VAL A 314 9.75 27.19 -19.08
CA VAL A 314 9.18 27.16 -17.74
C VAL A 314 9.74 25.91 -17.07
N ASP A 315 10.67 26.08 -16.12
CA ASP A 315 11.19 25.01 -15.27
C ASP A 315 10.03 24.33 -14.54
N SER A 316 9.72 23.08 -14.92
CA SER A 316 8.71 22.23 -14.28
C SER A 316 9.20 21.58 -12.97
N GLU A 317 10.34 22.02 -12.43
CA GLU A 317 10.86 21.54 -11.14
C GLU A 317 10.18 22.22 -9.93
N TYR A 318 9.48 23.33 -10.13
CA TYR A 318 8.68 24.00 -9.10
C TYR A 318 7.22 23.47 -9.09
N ASP A 319 7.00 22.26 -8.57
CA ASP A 319 5.67 21.83 -8.04
C ASP A 319 5.74 20.49 -7.27
N LEU A 320 6.63 19.57 -7.68
CA LEU A 320 6.66 18.21 -7.14
C LEU A 320 7.21 18.11 -5.71
N ASP A 321 8.16 18.96 -5.33
CA ASP A 321 8.72 18.98 -3.98
C ASP A 321 7.73 19.57 -2.96
N GLU A 322 6.89 20.52 -3.38
CA GLU A 322 5.79 21.06 -2.56
C GLU A 322 4.69 19.99 -2.37
N LEU A 323 4.35 19.26 -3.43
CA LEU A 323 3.41 18.13 -3.36
C LEU A 323 3.93 16.96 -2.50
N ARG A 324 5.24 16.67 -2.54
CA ARG A 324 5.89 15.65 -1.69
C ARG A 324 5.93 16.04 -0.21
N ALA A 325 6.14 17.32 0.07
CA ALA A 325 6.20 17.87 1.43
C ALA A 325 4.80 18.05 2.06
N ASP A 326 3.73 18.00 1.26
CA ASP A 326 2.37 18.11 1.77
C ASP A 326 1.99 16.88 2.63
N ILE A 327 1.90 17.12 3.94
CA ILE A 327 1.56 16.12 4.96
C ILE A 327 0.18 15.51 4.72
N PHE A 328 -0.77 16.28 4.17
CA PHE A 328 -2.11 15.79 3.89
C PHE A 328 -2.09 14.82 2.70
N GLU A 329 -1.51 15.21 1.56
CA GLU A 329 -1.38 14.35 0.37
C GLU A 329 -0.61 13.07 0.68
N ARG A 330 0.47 13.19 1.44
CA ARG A 330 1.27 12.07 1.92
C ARG A 330 0.48 11.10 2.81
N ASN A 331 -0.28 11.60 3.78
CA ASN A 331 -1.13 10.77 4.63
C ASN A 331 -2.30 10.14 3.86
N PHE A 332 -2.83 10.85 2.86
CA PHE A 332 -3.87 10.34 1.97
C PHE A 332 -3.33 9.16 1.14
N ALA A 333 -2.14 9.29 0.55
CA ALA A 333 -1.47 8.22 -0.19
C ALA A 333 -1.18 6.98 0.69
N ILE A 334 -0.66 7.16 1.91
CA ILE A 334 -0.42 6.07 2.88
C ILE A 334 -1.72 5.30 3.18
N ARG A 335 -2.81 6.02 3.46
CA ARG A 335 -4.12 5.42 3.75
C ARG A 335 -4.71 4.70 2.54
N TRP A 336 -4.57 5.29 1.36
CA TRP A 336 -5.04 4.70 0.11
C TRP A 336 -4.30 3.38 -0.19
N LEU A 337 -2.96 3.39 -0.11
CA LEU A 337 -2.13 2.20 -0.34
C LEU A 337 -2.40 1.09 0.69
N THR A 338 -2.54 1.45 1.97
CA THR A 338 -2.84 0.48 3.05
C THR A 338 -4.21 -0.17 2.83
N THR A 339 -5.22 0.63 2.43
CA THR A 339 -6.57 0.13 2.11
C THR A 339 -6.55 -0.76 0.88
N LEU A 340 -5.82 -0.38 -0.18
CA LEU A 340 -5.69 -1.18 -1.39
C LEU A 340 -5.07 -2.56 -1.10
N ILE A 341 -4.03 -2.62 -0.26
CA ILE A 341 -3.41 -3.89 0.17
C ILE A 341 -4.41 -4.73 1.00
N ALA A 342 -5.15 -4.09 1.92
CA ALA A 342 -6.11 -4.78 2.78
C ALA A 342 -7.32 -5.34 2.00
N SER A 343 -7.70 -4.69 0.90
CA SER A 343 -8.83 -5.06 0.04
C SER A 343 -8.40 -5.77 -1.25
N ALA A 344 -7.19 -6.36 -1.29
CA ALA A 344 -6.61 -6.95 -2.49
C ALA A 344 -7.49 -8.01 -3.18
N GLU A 345 -8.20 -8.83 -2.39
CA GLU A 345 -9.12 -9.87 -2.88
C GLU A 345 -10.39 -9.30 -3.52
N GLU A 346 -10.74 -8.04 -3.20
CA GLU A 346 -11.92 -7.35 -3.69
C GLU A 346 -11.60 -6.48 -4.92
N LEU A 347 -10.33 -6.44 -5.36
CA LEU A 347 -9.91 -5.64 -6.51
C LEU A 347 -10.43 -6.23 -7.84
N PRO A 348 -10.91 -5.37 -8.76
CA PRO A 348 -11.46 -5.75 -10.06
C PRO A 348 -10.36 -6.10 -11.10
N LEU A 349 -9.41 -6.93 -10.71
CA LEU A 349 -8.27 -7.37 -11.53
C LEU A 349 -8.56 -8.73 -12.18
N SER A 350 -8.12 -8.93 -13.43
CA SER A 350 -8.56 -10.05 -14.27
C SER A 350 -8.07 -11.41 -13.81
N ASP A 351 -6.95 -11.45 -13.08
CA ASP A 351 -6.29 -12.65 -12.61
C ASP A 351 -5.52 -12.41 -11.28
N GLU A 352 -5.07 -13.50 -10.65
CA GLU A 352 -4.32 -13.44 -9.39
C GLU A 352 -2.94 -12.79 -9.55
N ASP A 353 -2.30 -12.93 -10.71
CA ASP A 353 -0.98 -12.35 -10.99
C ASP A 353 -1.04 -10.81 -10.96
N GLN A 354 -2.07 -10.21 -11.55
CA GLN A 354 -2.30 -8.77 -11.46
C GLN A 354 -2.60 -8.30 -10.04
N ARG A 355 -3.35 -9.08 -9.25
CA ARG A 355 -3.60 -8.76 -7.83
C ARG A 355 -2.31 -8.75 -7.03
N GLU A 356 -1.47 -9.77 -7.19
CA GLU A 356 -0.17 -9.86 -6.52
C GLU A 356 0.73 -8.69 -6.93
N GLN A 357 0.79 -8.37 -8.23
CA GLN A 357 1.58 -7.26 -8.74
C GLN A 357 1.11 -5.89 -8.19
N ALA A 358 -0.19 -5.68 -8.06
CA ALA A 358 -0.74 -4.44 -7.49
C ALA A 358 -0.41 -4.31 -6.00
N VAL A 359 -0.52 -5.41 -5.23
CA VAL A 359 -0.16 -5.46 -3.80
C VAL A 359 1.33 -5.21 -3.59
N ASP A 360 2.19 -5.82 -4.41
CA ASP A 360 3.64 -5.64 -4.33
C ASP A 360 4.05 -4.20 -4.62
N LYS A 361 3.51 -3.61 -5.69
CA LYS A 361 3.75 -2.18 -6.01
C LYS A 361 3.24 -1.27 -4.88
N ALA A 362 2.03 -1.51 -4.38
CA ALA A 362 1.47 -0.69 -3.31
C ALA A 362 2.28 -0.78 -2.02
N SER A 363 2.73 -1.98 -1.66
CA SER A 363 3.58 -2.23 -0.48
C SER A 363 4.94 -1.55 -0.62
N PHE A 364 5.52 -1.57 -1.82
CA PHE A 364 6.77 -0.90 -2.12
C PHE A 364 6.67 0.62 -1.93
N ILE A 365 5.64 1.26 -2.48
CA ILE A 365 5.41 2.70 -2.34
C ILE A 365 5.10 3.03 -0.87
N LEU A 366 4.28 2.21 -0.19
CA LEU A 366 3.95 2.43 1.22
C LEU A 366 5.22 2.45 2.10
N ALA A 367 6.20 1.59 1.79
CA ALA A 367 7.48 1.55 2.48
C ALA A 367 8.35 2.79 2.22
N SER A 368 8.19 3.49 1.08
CA SER A 368 8.94 4.72 0.80
C SER A 368 8.52 5.87 1.73
N PHE A 369 7.27 5.90 2.17
CA PHE A 369 6.81 6.90 3.12
C PHE A 369 7.45 6.77 4.49
N THR A 370 7.74 5.54 4.95
CA THR A 370 8.44 5.34 6.22
C THR A 370 9.85 5.91 6.17
N LYS A 371 10.48 5.98 4.99
CA LYS A 371 11.81 6.59 4.78
C LYS A 371 11.82 8.12 4.83
N LEU A 372 10.67 8.79 4.66
CA LEU A 372 10.57 10.26 4.62
C LEU A 372 10.13 10.89 5.97
N LEU A 373 9.74 10.10 6.97
CA LEU A 373 9.44 10.62 8.32
C LEU A 373 10.68 10.84 9.19
N ASP A 374 11.82 10.38 8.71
CA ASP A 374 13.11 10.43 9.40
C ASP A 374 13.98 11.58 8.86
N GLU A 375 13.34 12.67 8.39
CA GLU A 375 14.05 13.86 7.87
C GLU A 375 14.68 14.74 8.95
N ASP A 376 14.45 14.47 10.24
CA ASP A 376 15.18 15.09 11.34
C ASP A 376 16.17 14.10 11.95
N ASP A 377 17.40 14.14 11.43
CA ASP A 377 18.64 13.61 12.01
C ASP A 377 18.62 12.16 12.54
N GLU A 378 18.77 11.18 11.65
CA GLU A 378 19.70 10.04 11.83
C GLU A 378 19.84 9.27 10.51
N GLU A 379 21.02 9.35 9.88
CA GLU A 379 21.42 8.44 8.80
C GLU A 379 21.10 6.99 9.20
N GLU A 380 20.27 6.30 8.38
CA GLU A 380 20.13 4.84 8.23
C GLU A 380 20.90 3.99 9.27
N SER A 381 20.50 4.05 10.55
CA SER A 381 21.18 3.29 11.59
C SER A 381 20.55 1.89 11.61
N GLY A 382 21.35 0.89 11.23
CA GLY A 382 20.93 -0.51 11.29
C GLY A 382 20.34 -0.87 12.66
N ILE A 383 19.46 -1.87 12.70
CA ILE A 383 18.84 -2.31 13.94
C ILE A 383 19.83 -3.20 14.68
N THR A 384 20.32 -2.75 15.82
CA THR A 384 21.08 -3.60 16.73
C THR A 384 20.14 -4.56 17.47
N ARG A 385 20.43 -5.85 17.42
CA ARG A 385 19.65 -6.92 18.04
C ARG A 385 20.46 -7.69 19.06
N ASP A 386 19.77 -8.06 20.13
CA ASP A 386 20.27 -8.95 21.17
C ASP A 386 19.55 -10.30 21.04
N PHE A 387 20.31 -11.37 20.85
CA PHE A 387 19.84 -12.74 20.82
C PHE A 387 20.37 -13.50 22.03
N SER A 388 19.54 -14.34 22.63
CA SER A 388 19.91 -15.21 23.76
C SER A 388 19.43 -16.63 23.49
N PHE A 389 20.35 -17.60 23.57
CA PHE A 389 20.07 -19.01 23.35
C PHE A 389 20.46 -19.86 24.57
N GLU A 390 19.63 -20.81 24.97
CA GLU A 390 19.96 -21.72 26.06
C GLU A 390 20.80 -22.90 25.56
N LEU A 391 22.09 -22.89 25.86
CA LEU A 391 23.01 -23.99 25.57
C LEU A 391 22.87 -25.11 26.62
N ALA A 392 22.47 -26.29 26.18
CA ALA A 392 22.46 -27.50 27.00
C ALA A 392 23.88 -28.09 27.12
N LEU A 393 24.39 -28.18 28.36
CA LEU A 393 25.70 -28.77 28.63
C LEU A 393 25.62 -30.29 28.77
N PRO A 394 26.67 -31.02 28.40
CA PRO A 394 26.77 -32.45 28.67
C PRO A 394 26.83 -32.70 30.20
N SER A 395 26.05 -33.66 30.68
CA SER A 395 26.14 -34.14 32.06
C SER A 395 27.47 -34.87 32.28
N ASN A 396 28.19 -34.50 33.35
CA ASN A 396 29.37 -35.23 33.79
C ASN A 396 28.94 -36.56 34.44
N GLU A 397 28.64 -37.60 33.65
CA GLU A 397 28.50 -38.95 34.20
C GLU A 397 29.86 -39.65 34.27
N ASP A 398 30.52 -39.48 35.42
CA ASP A 398 31.40 -40.49 35.99
C ASP A 398 30.91 -40.82 37.41
N SER A 399 29.65 -41.27 37.52
CA SER A 399 29.19 -42.01 38.70
C SER A 399 27.88 -42.73 38.43
N SER A 400 27.96 -44.05 38.34
CA SER A 400 26.84 -44.97 38.45
C SER A 400 25.94 -44.63 39.64
N ARG A 401 24.71 -44.11 39.41
CA ARG A 401 23.47 -44.38 40.17
C ARG A 401 22.30 -43.47 39.74
N SER A 402 21.37 -44.08 39.00
CA SER A 402 19.90 -43.99 39.10
C SER A 402 19.13 -42.65 39.02
N ARG A 403 18.16 -42.68 38.07
CA ARG A 403 16.76 -42.18 38.10
C ARG A 403 16.46 -40.69 37.88
N GLU A 404 15.77 -40.44 36.77
CA GLU A 404 14.62 -39.53 36.60
C GLU A 404 14.74 -38.16 37.31
N SER A 405 15.75 -37.38 36.92
CA SER A 405 15.71 -35.91 36.83
C SER A 405 17.06 -35.40 36.33
N ASP A 406 17.41 -35.72 35.09
CA ASP A 406 18.57 -35.11 34.41
C ASP A 406 18.26 -33.64 34.15
N ILE A 407 18.55 -32.79 35.14
CA ILE A 407 18.65 -31.34 34.94
C ILE A 407 19.94 -31.15 34.14
N SER A 408 19.83 -31.14 32.82
CA SER A 408 20.93 -30.67 31.97
C SER A 408 21.23 -29.23 32.39
N GLN A 409 22.45 -28.99 32.86
CA GLN A 409 22.89 -27.64 33.18
C GLN A 409 22.81 -26.80 31.89
N LYS A 410 22.15 -25.65 31.96
CA LYS A 410 22.01 -24.74 30.83
C LYS A 410 22.81 -23.46 31.05
N VAL A 411 23.37 -22.91 29.98
CA VAL A 411 24.08 -21.62 29.98
C VAL A 411 23.50 -20.74 28.88
N SER A 412 23.30 -19.45 29.16
CA SER A 412 22.86 -18.50 28.13
C SER A 412 24.03 -18.14 27.20
N ILE A 413 23.78 -18.20 25.91
CA ILE A 413 24.67 -17.71 24.85
C ILE A 413 24.05 -16.43 24.30
N ASP A 414 24.61 -15.29 24.70
CA ASP A 414 24.11 -13.98 24.32
C ASP A 414 24.94 -13.40 23.17
N VAL A 415 24.31 -13.01 22.07
CA VAL A 415 24.95 -12.45 20.87
C VAL A 415 24.30 -11.11 20.54
N ARG A 416 25.15 -10.09 20.32
CA ARG A 416 24.71 -8.76 19.87
C ARG A 416 25.24 -8.52 18.47
N LEU A 417 24.36 -8.20 17.54
CA LEU A 417 24.72 -7.91 16.15
C LEU A 417 23.86 -6.78 15.58
N ASN A 418 24.24 -6.26 14.44
CA ASN A 418 23.55 -5.22 13.70
C ASN A 418 22.95 -5.78 12.41
N ASP A 419 21.63 -5.63 12.25
CA ASP A 419 20.93 -5.80 10.98
C ASP A 419 21.03 -4.47 10.22
N ALA A 420 21.91 -4.40 9.23
CA ALA A 420 22.15 -3.19 8.45
C ALA A 420 21.01 -2.95 7.43
N PRO A 421 20.73 -1.69 7.07
CA PRO A 421 19.73 -1.38 6.06
C PRO A 421 20.13 -1.97 4.70
N GLN A 422 19.17 -2.58 4.00
CA GLN A 422 19.35 -3.05 2.63
C GLN A 422 19.24 -1.88 1.65
N THR A 423 20.12 -1.86 0.65
CA THR A 423 20.05 -0.91 -0.44
C THR A 423 19.00 -1.37 -1.45
N THR A 424 18.14 -0.47 -1.93
CA THR A 424 17.01 -0.83 -2.81
C THR A 424 17.41 -1.25 -4.22
N THR A 425 18.70 -1.20 -4.55
CA THR A 425 19.25 -1.42 -5.90
C THR A 425 20.03 -2.71 -6.05
N ASP A 426 20.42 -3.37 -4.96
CA ASP A 426 21.24 -4.57 -4.99
C ASP A 426 20.52 -5.77 -4.36
N HIS A 427 19.89 -6.60 -5.18
CA HIS A 427 19.17 -7.79 -4.70
C HIS A 427 20.09 -8.86 -4.06
N THR A 428 21.41 -8.66 -4.07
CA THR A 428 22.40 -9.57 -3.46
C THR A 428 22.82 -9.16 -2.06
N ASP A 429 22.34 -8.02 -1.55
CA ASP A 429 22.66 -7.51 -0.20
C ASP A 429 21.72 -8.02 0.91
N VAL A 430 20.86 -8.99 0.60
CA VAL A 430 19.89 -9.59 1.54
C VAL A 430 20.53 -10.14 2.83
N GLY A 431 21.82 -10.46 2.79
CA GLY A 431 22.61 -10.89 3.95
C GLY A 431 22.87 -9.80 5.01
N LEU A 432 22.46 -8.55 4.76
CA LEU A 432 22.55 -7.47 5.76
C LEU A 432 21.57 -7.65 6.93
N GLN A 433 20.59 -8.55 6.79
CA GLN A 433 19.58 -8.86 7.80
C GLN A 433 19.69 -10.29 8.33
N SER A 434 19.30 -10.49 9.59
CA SER A 434 19.23 -11.80 10.23
C SER A 434 17.92 -12.52 9.90
N TRP A 435 18.02 -13.65 9.18
CA TRP A 435 16.87 -14.43 8.71
C TRP A 435 16.45 -15.53 9.69
N GLY A 436 15.17 -15.92 9.65
CA GLY A 436 14.57 -16.88 10.58
C GLY A 436 15.33 -18.20 10.72
N ALA A 437 15.86 -18.75 9.61
CA ALA A 437 16.61 -19.99 9.64
C ALA A 437 17.89 -19.90 10.50
N SER A 438 18.61 -18.78 10.48
CA SER A 438 19.83 -18.60 11.29
C SER A 438 19.53 -18.63 12.80
N ILE A 439 18.37 -18.06 13.19
CA ILE A 439 17.85 -18.07 14.56
C ILE A 439 17.43 -19.49 14.96
N VAL A 440 16.65 -20.16 14.11
CA VAL A 440 16.18 -21.54 14.34
C VAL A 440 17.35 -22.53 14.44
N PHE A 441 18.34 -22.41 13.56
CA PHE A 441 19.53 -23.27 13.59
C PHE A 441 20.33 -23.06 14.87
N SER A 442 20.57 -21.80 15.26
CA SER A 442 21.30 -21.45 16.49
C SER A 442 20.60 -22.02 17.73
N GLU A 443 19.27 -21.96 17.78
CA GLU A 443 18.50 -22.52 18.89
C GLU A 443 18.56 -24.06 18.93
N LEU A 444 18.41 -24.73 17.78
CA LEU A 444 18.53 -26.19 17.69
C LEU A 444 19.91 -26.66 18.12
N LEU A 445 20.95 -25.94 17.68
CA LEU A 445 22.33 -26.19 18.04
C LEU A 445 22.55 -26.06 19.56
N CYS A 446 22.11 -24.96 20.16
CA CYS A 446 22.25 -24.74 21.60
C CYS A 446 21.45 -25.77 22.41
N SER A 447 20.24 -26.12 21.96
CA SER A 447 19.38 -27.09 22.65
C SER A 447 19.92 -28.53 22.60
N SER A 448 20.73 -28.87 21.59
CA SER A 448 21.22 -30.25 21.39
C SER A 448 22.57 -30.28 20.64
N PRO A 449 23.66 -29.75 21.21
CA PRO A 449 24.94 -29.59 20.49
C PRO A 449 25.53 -30.93 20.01
N ARG A 450 25.37 -32.00 20.81
CA ARG A 450 25.80 -33.36 20.43
C ARG A 450 25.10 -33.90 19.18
N ARG A 451 23.84 -33.49 18.90
CA ARG A 451 23.11 -33.89 17.67
C ARG A 451 23.84 -33.43 16.41
N PHE A 452 24.46 -32.27 16.49
CA PHE A 452 25.18 -31.64 15.38
C PHE A 452 26.67 -32.05 15.34
N GLY A 453 27.11 -32.91 16.26
CA GLY A 453 28.50 -33.29 16.41
C GLY A 453 29.35 -32.23 17.12
N PHE A 454 28.75 -31.23 17.76
CA PHE A 454 29.48 -30.22 18.52
C PHE A 454 29.81 -30.73 19.93
N SER A 455 30.90 -31.48 20.02
CA SER A 455 31.55 -31.85 21.28
C SER A 455 33.04 -32.08 21.07
N GLN A 456 33.84 -31.95 22.13
CA GLN A 456 35.28 -32.22 22.07
C GLN A 456 35.59 -33.64 21.58
N GLU A 457 34.76 -34.64 21.91
CA GLU A 457 34.99 -36.03 21.46
C GLU A 457 34.81 -36.20 19.94
N ALA A 458 33.86 -35.46 19.35
CA ALA A 458 33.56 -35.56 17.92
C ALA A 458 34.47 -34.67 17.07
N LEU A 459 34.82 -33.47 17.56
CA LEU A 459 35.55 -32.44 16.83
C LEU A 459 37.05 -32.38 17.14
N GLY A 460 37.48 -33.02 18.23
CA GLY A 460 38.84 -32.85 18.74
C GLY A 460 39.04 -31.50 19.43
N SER A 461 40.31 -31.13 19.66
CA SER A 461 40.66 -29.92 20.43
C SER A 461 40.61 -28.63 19.63
N SER A 462 40.84 -28.70 18.31
CA SER A 462 41.05 -27.53 17.46
C SER A 462 40.32 -27.66 16.10
N PRO A 463 38.98 -27.78 16.09
CA PRO A 463 38.22 -27.97 14.85
C PRO A 463 38.20 -26.71 13.99
N ARG A 464 38.08 -26.92 12.68
CA ARG A 464 37.84 -25.85 11.71
C ARG A 464 36.40 -25.85 11.23
N ILE A 465 35.71 -24.74 11.46
CA ILE A 465 34.29 -24.58 11.15
C ILE A 465 34.13 -23.40 10.19
N VAL A 466 33.46 -23.63 9.06
CA VAL A 466 33.23 -22.59 8.05
C VAL A 466 31.73 -22.41 7.82
N GLU A 467 31.25 -21.18 7.95
CA GLU A 467 29.89 -20.79 7.58
C GLU A 467 29.87 -20.24 6.15
N LEU A 468 29.04 -20.83 5.29
CA LEU A 468 28.83 -20.44 3.90
C LEU A 468 27.60 -19.55 3.83
N GLY A 469 27.76 -18.29 3.41
CA GLY A 469 26.66 -17.34 3.27
C GLY A 469 26.17 -16.87 4.64
N ALA A 470 27.11 -16.36 5.42
CA ALA A 470 26.92 -16.07 6.83
C ALA A 470 25.98 -14.87 7.08
N GLY A 471 25.78 -13.98 6.09
CA GLY A 471 24.98 -12.78 6.28
C GLY A 471 25.50 -11.94 7.44
N THR A 472 24.67 -11.76 8.47
CA THR A 472 25.04 -11.04 9.70
C THR A 472 26.03 -11.78 10.60
N GLY A 473 26.21 -13.09 10.38
CA GLY A 473 27.13 -13.95 11.12
C GLY A 473 26.58 -14.59 12.37
N LEU A 474 25.26 -14.52 12.61
CA LEU A 474 24.63 -14.99 13.85
C LEU A 474 25.09 -16.40 14.26
N VAL A 475 25.12 -17.36 13.34
CA VAL A 475 25.49 -18.74 13.66
C VAL A 475 26.96 -18.84 14.07
N SER A 476 27.89 -18.24 13.33
CA SER A 476 29.32 -18.19 13.71
C SER A 476 29.55 -17.50 15.06
N LEU A 477 28.81 -16.43 15.36
CA LEU A 477 28.91 -15.74 16.66
C LEU A 477 28.39 -16.59 17.82
N VAL A 478 27.30 -17.34 17.60
CA VAL A 478 26.78 -18.30 18.59
C VAL A 478 27.78 -19.43 18.81
N LEU A 479 28.34 -19.99 17.73
CA LEU A 479 29.37 -21.04 17.80
C LEU A 479 30.60 -20.58 18.59
N ASP A 480 31.13 -19.39 18.32
CA ASP A 480 32.30 -18.84 19.02
C ASP A 480 32.10 -18.81 20.54
N LYS A 481 30.92 -18.37 20.98
CA LYS A 481 30.57 -18.32 22.40
C LYS A 481 30.23 -19.69 22.99
N ALA A 482 29.69 -20.62 22.19
CA ALA A 482 29.30 -21.94 22.65
C ALA A 482 30.49 -22.92 22.78
N MET A 483 31.49 -22.85 21.90
CA MET A 483 32.59 -23.84 21.84
C MET A 483 33.34 -24.04 23.16
N PRO A 484 33.73 -22.98 23.91
CA PRO A 484 34.42 -23.14 25.18
C PRO A 484 33.59 -23.93 26.21
N HIS A 485 32.27 -23.75 26.21
CA HIS A 485 31.35 -24.48 27.08
C HIS A 485 31.19 -25.95 26.68
N LEU A 486 31.50 -26.30 25.44
CA LEU A 486 31.46 -27.66 24.89
C LEU A 486 32.83 -28.39 24.98
N GLY A 487 33.79 -27.81 25.70
CA GLY A 487 35.14 -28.37 25.89
C GLY A 487 36.08 -28.15 24.71
N VAL A 488 35.68 -27.36 23.72
CA VAL A 488 36.50 -27.02 22.54
C VAL A 488 37.10 -25.64 22.75
N SER A 489 38.40 -25.60 23.05
CA SER A 489 39.08 -24.36 23.44
C SER A 489 39.81 -23.65 22.30
N ASP A 490 40.06 -24.32 21.17
CA ASP A 490 40.89 -23.80 20.08
C ASP A 490 40.21 -23.99 18.70
N ALA A 491 38.90 -23.72 18.64
CA ALA A 491 38.16 -23.76 17.39
C ALA A 491 38.57 -22.60 16.46
N THR A 492 38.79 -22.91 15.18
CA THR A 492 38.92 -21.90 14.13
C THR A 492 37.57 -21.72 13.44
N LEU A 493 36.92 -20.57 13.67
CA LEU A 493 35.66 -20.19 13.03
C LEU A 493 35.91 -19.21 11.88
N ILE A 494 35.32 -19.49 10.72
CA ILE A 494 35.42 -18.67 9.52
C ILE A 494 34.01 -18.43 8.97
N ALA A 495 33.57 -17.19 8.95
CA ALA A 495 32.31 -16.78 8.33
C ALA A 495 32.59 -16.22 6.93
N THR A 496 31.87 -16.72 5.93
CA THR A 496 32.07 -16.32 4.52
C THR A 496 30.80 -15.78 3.92
N ASP A 497 30.95 -14.80 3.04
CA ASP A 497 29.85 -14.27 2.23
C ASP A 497 30.40 -13.78 0.88
N TYR A 498 29.53 -13.62 -0.11
CA TYR A 498 29.89 -13.11 -1.43
C TYR A 498 29.88 -11.57 -1.45
N HIS A 499 28.88 -10.96 -0.81
CA HIS A 499 28.57 -9.56 -1.03
C HIS A 499 29.48 -8.63 -0.20
N PRO A 500 30.19 -7.65 -0.81
CA PRO A 500 31.13 -6.79 -0.09
C PRO A 500 30.53 -6.03 1.11
N ALA A 501 29.32 -5.47 0.96
CA ALA A 501 28.67 -4.76 2.06
C ALA A 501 28.23 -5.70 3.19
N VAL A 502 27.83 -6.93 2.85
CA VAL A 502 27.47 -7.96 3.84
C VAL A 502 28.72 -8.34 4.63
N LEU A 503 29.86 -8.54 3.97
CA LEU A 503 31.14 -8.80 4.63
C LEU A 503 31.58 -7.66 5.55
N GLU A 504 31.37 -6.40 5.16
CA GLU A 504 31.68 -5.26 6.01
C GLU A 504 30.79 -5.20 7.27
N ASN A 505 29.49 -5.45 7.11
CA ASN A 505 28.58 -5.54 8.26
C ASN A 505 28.93 -6.74 9.16
N LEU A 506 29.22 -7.90 8.57
CA LEU A 506 29.68 -9.10 9.27
C LEU A 506 30.94 -8.84 10.10
N GLN A 507 31.95 -8.17 9.52
CA GLN A 507 33.16 -7.74 10.24
C GLN A 507 32.84 -6.81 11.42
N SER A 508 31.87 -5.92 11.24
CA SER A 508 31.39 -5.03 12.29
C SER A 508 30.66 -5.80 13.39
N ASN A 509 29.87 -6.81 13.05
CA ASN A 509 29.18 -7.70 13.99
C ASN A 509 30.15 -8.57 14.80
N VAL A 510 31.20 -9.10 14.17
CA VAL A 510 32.28 -9.81 14.90
C VAL A 510 32.93 -8.91 15.95
N ARG A 511 33.24 -7.66 15.58
CA ARG A 511 33.79 -6.66 16.51
C ARG A 511 32.81 -6.31 17.63
N LEU A 512 31.54 -6.10 17.28
CA LEU A 512 30.46 -5.74 18.21
C LEU A 512 30.23 -6.85 19.26
N SER A 513 30.18 -8.11 18.81
CA SER A 513 30.01 -9.27 19.68
C SER A 513 31.27 -9.70 20.41
N ARG A 514 32.43 -9.08 20.11
CA ARG A 514 33.77 -9.44 20.62
C ARG A 514 34.11 -10.91 20.38
N ALA A 515 33.69 -11.43 19.24
CA ALA A 515 33.88 -12.83 18.86
C ALA A 515 35.22 -13.05 18.15
N ASN A 516 35.77 -14.26 18.21
CA ASN A 516 37.00 -14.62 17.50
C ASN A 516 36.71 -15.37 16.19
N VAL A 517 35.94 -14.72 15.31
CA VAL A 517 35.54 -15.27 14.01
C VAL A 517 36.32 -14.58 12.89
N LYS A 518 36.94 -15.35 12.01
CA LYS A 518 37.57 -14.81 10.79
C LYS A 518 36.51 -14.59 9.73
N THR A 519 36.62 -13.51 8.97
CA THR A 519 35.71 -13.23 7.83
C THR A 519 36.50 -13.23 6.54
N THR A 520 35.93 -13.78 5.47
CA THR A 520 36.59 -13.79 4.15
C THR A 520 35.55 -13.88 3.03
N PRO A 521 35.76 -13.21 1.89
CA PRO A 521 34.89 -13.37 0.72
C PRO A 521 34.93 -14.80 0.18
N LEU A 522 33.79 -15.30 -0.29
CA LEU A 522 33.70 -16.57 -1.00
C LEU A 522 32.52 -16.57 -1.99
N ASP A 523 32.84 -16.65 -3.28
CA ASP A 523 31.87 -16.91 -4.35
C ASP A 523 31.78 -18.41 -4.61
N TRP A 524 30.62 -19.04 -4.39
CA TRP A 524 30.45 -20.48 -4.60
C TRP A 524 30.45 -20.87 -6.08
N SER A 525 30.06 -19.97 -6.98
CA SER A 525 30.06 -20.24 -8.42
C SER A 525 31.49 -20.41 -8.96
N THR A 526 32.44 -19.70 -8.34
CA THR A 526 33.86 -19.70 -8.71
C THR A 526 34.75 -19.69 -7.45
N PRO A 527 34.80 -20.78 -6.66
CA PRO A 527 35.43 -20.74 -5.35
C PRO A 527 36.96 -20.65 -5.45
N ILE A 528 37.50 -19.56 -4.91
CA ILE A 528 38.95 -19.33 -4.72
C ILE A 528 39.29 -19.71 -3.27
N LEU A 529 40.05 -20.78 -3.09
CA LEU A 529 40.35 -21.38 -1.78
C LEU A 529 41.77 -21.00 -1.31
N GLU A 530 42.03 -19.70 -1.21
CA GLU A 530 43.24 -19.17 -0.58
C GLU A 530 43.07 -19.07 0.94
N ALA A 531 44.14 -18.84 1.69
CA ALA A 531 44.05 -18.70 3.14
C ALA A 531 43.01 -17.63 3.55
N PRO A 532 42.09 -17.92 4.49
CA PRO A 532 42.05 -19.09 5.37
C PRO A 532 41.23 -20.30 4.84
N LEU A 533 40.81 -20.34 3.59
CA LEU A 533 40.03 -21.45 3.00
C LEU A 533 40.89 -22.52 2.30
N ASP A 534 42.21 -22.36 2.31
CA ASP A 534 43.20 -23.32 1.78
C ASP A 534 43.25 -24.64 2.59
N ILE A 535 42.75 -24.62 3.82
CA ILE A 535 42.66 -25.77 4.72
C ILE A 535 41.20 -26.22 4.82
N SER A 536 40.96 -27.52 4.62
CA SER A 536 39.63 -28.11 4.71
C SER A 536 38.97 -27.94 6.08
N ALA A 537 37.64 -27.84 6.09
CA ALA A 537 36.81 -27.67 7.28
C ALA A 537 36.30 -29.00 7.82
N ASP A 538 36.31 -29.17 9.14
CA ASP A 538 35.66 -30.30 9.83
C ASP A 538 34.14 -30.16 9.82
N VAL A 539 33.65 -28.92 9.87
CA VAL A 539 32.22 -28.62 9.77
C VAL A 539 31.98 -27.49 8.81
N LEU A 540 31.04 -27.70 7.88
CA LEU A 540 30.42 -26.63 7.10
C LEU A 540 29.02 -26.36 7.65
N VAL A 541 28.62 -25.10 7.68
CA VAL A 541 27.26 -24.67 8.03
C VAL A 541 26.75 -23.69 7.00
N ALA A 542 25.48 -23.81 6.60
CA ALA A 542 24.80 -22.81 5.79
C ALA A 542 23.32 -22.72 6.18
N THR A 543 22.80 -21.50 6.31
CA THR A 543 21.40 -21.27 6.71
C THR A 543 20.71 -20.32 5.76
N ASP A 544 19.60 -20.78 5.18
CA ASP A 544 18.76 -20.04 4.23
C ASP A 544 19.43 -19.55 2.95
N VAL A 545 20.45 -20.23 2.45
CA VAL A 545 21.28 -19.73 1.34
C VAL A 545 20.78 -20.05 -0.09
N ILE A 546 19.66 -20.77 -0.21
CA ILE A 546 19.19 -21.29 -1.49
C ILE A 546 17.99 -20.47 -1.97
N TYR A 547 18.23 -19.64 -2.99
CA TYR A 547 17.22 -18.73 -3.57
C TYR A 547 16.97 -18.98 -5.07
N ALA A 548 17.88 -19.71 -5.72
CA ALA A 548 17.82 -20.13 -7.11
C ALA A 548 18.29 -21.58 -7.24
N HIS A 549 17.94 -22.25 -8.33
CA HIS A 549 18.26 -23.67 -8.55
C HIS A 549 19.77 -23.93 -8.54
N GLU A 550 20.54 -22.98 -9.06
CA GLU A 550 21.99 -23.02 -9.20
C GLU A 550 22.71 -22.97 -7.85
N HIS A 551 22.13 -22.32 -6.84
CA HIS A 551 22.77 -22.17 -5.53
C HIS A 551 23.04 -23.53 -4.89
N ALA A 552 22.12 -24.48 -5.01
CA ALA A 552 22.31 -25.83 -4.47
C ALA A 552 23.47 -26.57 -5.16
N MET A 553 23.65 -26.37 -6.47
CA MET A 553 24.76 -26.95 -7.22
C MET A 553 26.10 -26.29 -6.87
N TRP A 554 26.16 -24.96 -6.83
CA TRP A 554 27.36 -24.23 -6.46
C TRP A 554 27.80 -24.56 -5.03
N LEU A 555 26.85 -24.64 -4.09
CA LEU A 555 27.12 -25.00 -2.70
C LEU A 555 27.66 -26.42 -2.57
N ARG A 556 27.10 -27.40 -3.31
CA ARG A 556 27.63 -28.77 -3.38
C ARG A 556 29.06 -28.81 -3.90
N ASP A 557 29.34 -28.10 -5.00
CA ASP A 557 30.64 -28.12 -5.66
C ASP A 557 31.71 -27.43 -4.80
N CYS A 558 31.34 -26.30 -4.18
CA CYS A 558 32.15 -25.59 -3.20
C CYS A 558 32.43 -26.46 -1.97
N ALA A 559 31.40 -27.07 -1.36
CA ALA A 559 31.54 -27.94 -0.21
C ALA A 559 32.41 -29.18 -0.50
N THR A 560 32.35 -29.74 -1.71
CA THR A 560 33.18 -30.89 -2.13
C THR A 560 34.68 -30.54 -2.10
N ARG A 561 35.04 -29.27 -2.30
CA ARG A 561 36.44 -28.80 -2.24
C ARG A 561 36.86 -28.40 -0.82
N LEU A 562 35.91 -27.95 0.01
CA LEU A 562 36.16 -27.41 1.35
C LEU A 562 36.08 -28.44 2.47
N LEU A 563 35.26 -29.50 2.33
CA LEU A 563 34.99 -30.41 3.45
C LEU A 563 36.13 -31.41 3.68
N ALA A 564 36.57 -31.55 4.93
CA ALA A 564 37.59 -32.53 5.31
C ALA A 564 37.06 -33.97 5.13
N PRO A 565 37.94 -34.99 5.01
CA PRO A 565 37.52 -36.38 4.78
C PRO A 565 36.53 -36.97 5.78
N LYS A 566 36.49 -36.49 7.02
CA LYS A 566 35.53 -36.90 8.06
C LYS A 566 34.55 -35.79 8.43
N GLY A 567 34.55 -34.70 7.67
CA GLY A 567 33.74 -33.54 7.97
C GLY A 567 32.26 -33.76 7.70
N VAL A 568 31.45 -32.88 8.26
CA VAL A 568 30.01 -32.85 8.05
C VAL A 568 29.57 -31.48 7.55
N PHE A 569 28.58 -31.45 6.66
CA PHE A 569 27.95 -30.22 6.20
C PHE A 569 26.50 -30.17 6.67
N TRP A 570 26.18 -29.17 7.50
CA TRP A 570 24.82 -28.86 7.93
C TRP A 570 24.22 -27.75 7.07
N LEU A 571 23.09 -28.02 6.45
CA LEU A 571 22.34 -27.05 5.66
C LEU A 571 20.91 -26.95 6.19
N LEU A 572 20.48 -25.77 6.61
CA LEU A 572 19.09 -25.49 6.95
C LEU A 572 18.47 -24.59 5.88
N MET A 573 17.46 -25.08 5.18
CA MET A 573 16.78 -24.36 4.09
C MET A 573 15.34 -24.03 4.49
N THR A 574 14.90 -22.81 4.24
CA THR A 574 13.50 -22.40 4.45
C THR A 574 12.61 -22.94 3.34
N ILE A 575 11.40 -23.40 3.70
CA ILE A 575 10.37 -23.83 2.75
C ILE A 575 9.42 -22.66 2.50
N ARG A 576 9.33 -22.23 1.24
CA ARG A 576 8.37 -21.24 0.76
C ARG A 576 7.55 -21.91 -0.35
N PRO A 577 6.34 -22.42 -0.03
CA PRO A 577 5.58 -23.29 -0.93
C PRO A 577 4.94 -22.54 -2.09
N ASN A 578 4.87 -21.21 -2.03
CA ASN A 578 4.18 -20.36 -2.99
C ASN A 578 5.17 -19.40 -3.66
N GLY A 579 4.85 -18.97 -4.88
CA GLY A 579 5.62 -17.98 -5.65
C GLY A 579 6.93 -18.51 -6.21
N ARG A 580 7.85 -17.60 -6.55
CA ARG A 580 9.12 -17.91 -7.27
C ARG A 580 10.04 -18.94 -6.59
N PHE A 581 9.83 -19.24 -5.32
CA PHE A 581 10.65 -20.17 -4.54
C PHE A 581 10.12 -21.61 -4.53
N GLU A 582 8.91 -21.86 -5.06
CA GLU A 582 8.33 -23.21 -5.18
C GLU A 582 9.27 -24.16 -5.93
N ALA A 583 9.84 -23.68 -7.05
CA ALA A 583 10.78 -24.43 -7.89
C ALA A 583 12.09 -24.83 -7.18
N VAL A 584 12.40 -24.21 -6.04
CA VAL A 584 13.67 -24.37 -5.32
C VAL A 584 13.57 -25.39 -4.18
N ILE A 585 12.35 -25.79 -3.77
CA ILE A 585 12.08 -26.66 -2.60
C ILE A 585 12.81 -28.01 -2.64
N ASN A 586 13.04 -28.54 -3.84
CA ASN A 586 13.70 -29.84 -4.06
C ASN A 586 15.09 -29.70 -4.70
N SER A 587 15.62 -28.47 -4.79
CA SER A 587 16.89 -28.18 -5.47
C SER A 587 18.09 -28.83 -4.77
N VAL A 588 18.07 -28.91 -3.43
CA VAL A 588 19.11 -29.59 -2.65
C VAL A 588 19.11 -31.08 -2.94
N GLU A 589 17.96 -31.74 -2.84
CA GLU A 589 17.82 -33.17 -3.15
C GLU A 589 18.25 -33.47 -4.60
N THR A 590 17.89 -32.59 -5.54
CA THR A 590 18.27 -32.72 -6.96
C THR A 590 19.78 -32.56 -7.14
N ALA A 591 20.39 -31.53 -6.55
CA ALA A 591 21.82 -31.26 -6.67
C ALA A 591 22.67 -32.40 -6.06
N PHE A 592 22.25 -32.93 -4.91
CA PHE A 592 22.96 -33.99 -4.19
C PHE A 592 22.55 -35.41 -4.61
N GLY A 593 21.58 -35.58 -5.52
CA GLY A 593 21.20 -36.87 -6.13
C GLY A 593 21.63 -37.05 -7.59
N GLY A 594 22.10 -35.99 -8.26
CA GLY A 594 22.50 -35.97 -9.67
C GLY A 594 23.96 -36.33 -9.95
N SER A 595 24.55 -35.78 -11.03
CA SER A 595 25.98 -35.95 -11.32
C SER A 595 26.84 -35.22 -10.27
N HIS A 596 27.81 -35.93 -9.66
CA HIS A 596 28.61 -35.39 -8.55
C HIS A 596 30.03 -35.03 -8.98
N PRO A 597 30.57 -33.88 -8.53
CA PRO A 597 32.01 -33.74 -8.40
C PRO A 597 32.52 -34.75 -7.38
N LYS A 598 33.67 -35.36 -7.69
CA LYS A 598 34.33 -36.29 -6.79
C LYS A 598 35.52 -35.62 -6.14
N ALA A 599 35.74 -35.92 -4.87
CA ALA A 599 37.02 -35.66 -4.24
C ALA A 599 38.14 -36.43 -4.96
N PRO A 600 39.42 -36.05 -4.78
CA PRO A 600 40.56 -36.74 -5.40
C PRO A 600 40.61 -38.26 -5.12
N ASP A 601 40.00 -38.72 -4.02
CA ASP A 601 39.90 -40.12 -3.63
C ASP A 601 38.65 -40.85 -4.17
N GLY A 602 37.85 -40.17 -5.00
CA GLY A 602 36.68 -40.73 -5.67
C GLY A 602 35.37 -40.65 -4.89
N ARG A 603 35.39 -40.17 -3.64
CA ARG A 603 34.17 -39.95 -2.82
C ARG A 603 33.37 -38.76 -3.32
N HIS A 604 32.09 -38.73 -3.00
CA HIS A 604 31.19 -37.62 -3.32
C HIS A 604 30.37 -37.23 -2.11
N LEU A 605 29.86 -36.00 -2.08
CA LEU A 605 28.94 -35.56 -1.04
C LEU A 605 27.53 -36.07 -1.32
N ALA A 606 26.90 -36.66 -0.30
CA ALA A 606 25.53 -37.15 -0.33
C ALA A 606 24.76 -36.71 0.92
N ILE A 607 23.44 -36.66 0.81
CA ILE A 607 22.55 -36.41 1.94
C ILE A 607 22.52 -37.66 2.82
N LEU A 608 23.07 -37.57 4.03
CA LEU A 608 23.10 -38.64 5.02
C LEU A 608 21.80 -38.72 5.83
N SER A 609 21.18 -37.56 6.09
CA SER A 609 19.85 -37.47 6.71
C SER A 609 19.16 -36.16 6.35
N MET A 610 17.83 -36.18 6.35
CA MET A 610 16.97 -35.03 6.09
C MET A 610 15.83 -35.02 7.12
N GLU A 611 15.51 -33.84 7.64
CA GLU A 611 14.44 -33.66 8.64
C GLU A 611 13.66 -32.38 8.36
N SER A 612 12.33 -32.45 8.48
CA SER A 612 11.47 -31.26 8.42
C SER A 612 11.33 -30.65 9.81
N ILE A 613 11.48 -29.33 9.89
CA ILE A 613 11.33 -28.54 11.12
C ILE A 613 10.15 -27.59 10.94
N GLU A 614 9.25 -27.57 11.91
CA GLU A 614 8.07 -26.70 11.90
C GLU A 614 8.45 -25.23 12.04
N LYS A 615 7.69 -24.36 11.37
CA LYS A 615 7.82 -22.91 11.55
C LYS A 615 7.42 -22.51 12.97
N ARG A 616 8.24 -21.66 13.59
CA ARG A 616 7.97 -21.14 14.93
C ARG A 616 7.20 -19.84 14.86
N ARG A 617 6.22 -19.68 15.76
CA ARG A 617 5.43 -18.45 15.85
C ARG A 617 6.34 -17.28 16.25
N GLY A 618 6.34 -16.21 15.44
CA GLY A 618 7.11 -14.99 15.70
C GLY A 618 8.58 -15.02 15.23
N ILE A 619 9.01 -16.07 14.52
CA ILE A 619 10.34 -16.16 13.90
C ILE A 619 10.17 -16.44 12.41
N GLY A 620 10.92 -15.72 11.56
CA GLY A 620 10.82 -15.82 10.11
C GLY A 620 9.66 -15.03 9.51
N ARG A 621 9.59 -14.97 8.18
CA ARG A 621 8.57 -14.21 7.44
C ARG A 621 7.22 -14.93 7.38
N GLY A 622 6.16 -14.18 7.07
CA GLY A 622 4.78 -14.69 6.96
C GLY A 622 4.62 -15.80 5.92
N ASP A 623 5.36 -15.73 4.81
CA ASP A 623 5.31 -16.63 3.66
C ASP A 623 6.08 -17.95 3.83
N GLU A 624 6.85 -18.11 4.90
CA GLU A 624 7.55 -19.37 5.23
C GLU A 624 6.54 -20.41 5.75
N SER A 625 6.69 -21.69 5.40
CA SER A 625 5.86 -22.80 5.92
C SER A 625 6.61 -23.73 6.88
N GLY A 626 7.95 -23.68 6.90
CA GLY A 626 8.82 -24.50 7.74
C GLY A 626 10.25 -24.52 7.22
N TYR A 627 11.06 -25.45 7.69
CA TYR A 627 12.46 -25.61 7.26
C TYR A 627 12.78 -27.08 6.96
N LYS A 628 13.76 -27.33 6.09
CA LYS A 628 14.40 -28.64 5.90
C LYS A 628 15.84 -28.57 6.41
N LEU A 629 16.19 -29.46 7.34
CA LEU A 629 17.56 -29.65 7.82
C LEU A 629 18.20 -30.85 7.10
N PHE A 630 19.34 -30.62 6.49
CA PHE A 630 20.14 -31.63 5.82
C PHE A 630 21.45 -31.86 6.55
N ARG A 631 21.78 -33.13 6.75
CA ARG A 631 23.12 -33.59 7.14
C ARG A 631 23.78 -34.17 5.90
N ILE A 632 24.85 -33.57 5.44
CA ILE A 632 25.57 -33.95 4.22
C ILE A 632 26.98 -34.42 4.61
N GLY A 633 27.48 -35.44 3.93
CA GLY A 633 28.84 -35.96 4.13
C GLY A 633 29.28 -36.88 3.02
N TRP A 634 30.47 -37.45 3.15
CA TRP A 634 31.08 -38.30 2.14
C TRP A 634 30.42 -39.68 2.05
N ALA A 635 30.11 -40.13 0.82
CA ALA A 635 29.58 -41.45 0.47
C ALA A 635 30.49 -42.23 -0.48
#